data_AF-A0A949PF99-F1
#
_entry.id   AF-A0A949PF99-F1
#
_cell.length_a   1.000
_cell.length_b   1.000
_cell.length_c   1.000
_cell.angle_alpha   90.00
_cell.angle_beta   90.00
_cell.angle_gamma   90.00
#
_symmetry.space_group_name_H-M   'P 1'
#
loop_
_entity.id
_entity.type
_entity.pdbx_description
1 polymer ?
#
loop_
_entity_poly.entity_id
_entity_poly.type
_entity_poly.pdbx_seq_one_letter_code
_entity_poly.pdbx_strand_id
1 'polypeptide(L)'
;MEVKISLTSLKVYDNGDPSHETNGELFYKFKINERTFVEQSRSRPTKVRDGQTINFNNQKTIENVNQKRDEIIFEGFVADKDSGFNKKDEKASFKVTFNWRNKFKKGTNTIYLRDGRLWVKLNYKVEISTSSSQVNKDEIKRTKSASLTVVSFEDDPFYNLVQHAHNNYSHAFKDYDKSVLIKSTFNGIIRPTKIVQDYTADRIIEELRLLADEGYYIDLFIHSHGTCNAITLKTGDVLWASDIDKLATGSYANGKFPLRMVYQVNCNASTLNDNWRAVGAKVVCGASDINYYPIQYNDFVRRWNRGERFDRSLSESATQGRTTMQLLIVAQSVQLGYNKCGPFKSVLGKNKCANSYFTNEWHSPESECSFYDENLTGKQNMNRSSRMIISGDVDMRKTDTNFVW
;
A
#
# COMPACT_ATOMS: atom_id res chain seq x y z
N MET A 1 -6.05 22.59 -13.37
CA MET A 1 -6.01 21.23 -13.95
C MET A 1 -7.19 21.11 -14.89
N GLU A 2 -7.06 20.32 -15.94
CA GLU A 2 -8.16 19.94 -16.83
C GLU A 2 -8.57 18.50 -16.53
N VAL A 3 -9.88 18.27 -16.46
CA VAL A 3 -10.47 16.95 -16.33
C VAL A 3 -11.33 16.70 -17.56
N LYS A 4 -10.96 15.69 -18.33
CA LYS A 4 -11.68 15.27 -19.53
C LYS A 4 -12.43 13.97 -19.24
N ILE A 5 -13.74 14.00 -19.39
CA ILE A 5 -14.63 12.85 -19.19
C ILE A 5 -15.14 12.42 -20.57
N SER A 6 -14.87 11.18 -20.95
CA SER A 6 -15.29 10.58 -22.22
C SER A 6 -16.28 9.46 -21.94
N LEU A 7 -17.51 9.55 -22.43
CA LEU A 7 -18.42 8.41 -22.43
C LEU A 7 -18.01 7.47 -23.57
N THR A 8 -17.93 6.18 -23.28
CA THR A 8 -17.44 5.19 -24.26
C THR A 8 -18.55 4.30 -24.77
N SER A 9 -19.33 3.67 -23.87
CA SER A 9 -20.42 2.78 -24.28
C SER A 9 -21.46 2.57 -23.17
N LEU A 10 -22.67 2.19 -23.58
CA LEU A 10 -23.71 1.63 -22.74
C LEU A 10 -24.04 0.22 -23.24
N LYS A 11 -23.62 -0.80 -22.50
CA LYS A 11 -23.96 -2.19 -22.79
C LYS A 11 -25.29 -2.54 -22.12
N VAL A 12 -26.24 -3.01 -22.92
CA VAL A 12 -27.56 -3.43 -22.45
C VAL A 12 -27.52 -4.93 -22.17
N TYR A 13 -27.84 -5.34 -20.95
CA TYR A 13 -27.96 -6.76 -20.59
C TYR A 13 -29.41 -7.21 -20.64
N ASP A 14 -30.32 -6.37 -20.15
CA ASP A 14 -31.78 -6.50 -20.28
C ASP A 14 -32.33 -5.09 -20.52
N ASN A 15 -33.10 -4.92 -21.59
CA ASN A 15 -33.61 -3.64 -22.07
C ASN A 15 -34.89 -3.17 -21.35
N GLY A 16 -35.40 -3.94 -20.39
CA GLY A 16 -36.64 -3.63 -19.66
C GLY A 16 -37.92 -4.12 -20.36
N ASP A 17 -37.84 -4.52 -21.63
CA ASP A 17 -39.01 -4.91 -22.42
C ASP A 17 -39.53 -6.29 -21.95
N PRO A 18 -40.77 -6.35 -21.44
CA PRO A 18 -41.36 -7.58 -20.92
C PRO A 18 -41.40 -8.72 -21.93
N SER A 19 -41.53 -8.41 -23.22
CA SER A 19 -41.72 -9.39 -24.28
C SER A 19 -40.48 -10.19 -24.63
N HIS A 20 -39.27 -9.66 -24.40
CA HIS A 20 -37.98 -10.17 -24.92
C HIS A 20 -37.90 -10.37 -26.46
N GLU A 21 -39.01 -10.31 -27.18
CA GLU A 21 -39.11 -10.53 -28.63
C GLU A 21 -38.90 -9.23 -29.42
N THR A 22 -39.11 -8.07 -28.79
CA THR A 22 -38.95 -6.76 -29.42
C THR A 22 -37.72 -6.00 -28.93
N ASN A 23 -37.28 -5.04 -29.77
CA ASN A 23 -36.27 -4.08 -29.37
C ASN A 23 -36.90 -3.11 -28.37
N GLY A 24 -36.46 -3.13 -27.11
CA GLY A 24 -36.87 -2.15 -26.11
C GLY A 24 -36.49 -0.72 -26.50
N GLU A 25 -37.31 0.24 -26.10
CA GLU A 25 -37.14 1.65 -26.41
C GLU A 25 -36.46 2.42 -25.26
N LEU A 26 -35.12 2.56 -25.30
CA LEU A 26 -34.38 3.26 -24.25
C LEU A 26 -34.27 4.77 -24.48
N PHE A 27 -34.35 5.53 -23.39
CA PHE A 27 -33.97 6.94 -23.34
C PHE A 27 -33.09 7.21 -22.12
N TYR A 28 -32.24 8.24 -22.19
CA TYR A 28 -31.22 8.47 -21.16
C TYR A 28 -30.79 9.92 -21.12
N LYS A 29 -30.32 10.37 -19.95
CA LYS A 29 -29.77 11.71 -19.77
C LYS A 29 -28.61 11.66 -18.79
N PHE A 30 -27.44 12.10 -19.24
CA PHE A 30 -26.23 12.20 -18.43
C PHE A 30 -25.83 13.66 -18.29
N LYS A 31 -25.38 14.05 -17.10
CA LYS A 31 -25.04 15.42 -16.73
C LYS A 31 -23.69 15.47 -16.04
N ILE A 32 -22.98 16.57 -16.24
CA ILE A 32 -21.75 16.91 -15.54
C ILE A 32 -21.94 18.29 -14.93
N ASN A 33 -21.84 18.41 -13.60
CA ASN A 33 -22.10 19.64 -12.85
C ASN A 33 -23.43 20.28 -13.28
N GLU A 34 -24.51 19.48 -13.21
CA GLU A 34 -25.89 19.85 -13.56
C GLU A 34 -26.15 20.15 -15.04
N ARG A 35 -25.12 20.31 -15.87
CA ARG A 35 -25.23 20.57 -17.31
C ARG A 35 -25.37 19.27 -18.09
N THR A 36 -26.34 19.21 -19.00
CA THR A 36 -26.51 18.07 -19.90
C THR A 36 -25.24 17.81 -20.69
N PHE A 37 -24.76 16.57 -20.62
CA PHE A 37 -23.60 16.08 -21.36
C PHE A 37 -24.03 15.26 -22.57
N VAL A 38 -24.93 14.28 -22.38
CA VAL A 38 -25.50 13.45 -23.43
C VAL A 38 -26.97 13.20 -23.10
N GLU A 39 -27.84 13.23 -24.12
CA GLU A 39 -29.27 13.00 -23.95
C GLU A 39 -29.86 12.28 -25.16
N GLN A 40 -30.64 11.24 -24.89
CA GLN A 40 -31.58 10.63 -25.82
C GLN A 40 -32.98 10.94 -25.30
N SER A 41 -33.78 11.65 -26.09
CA SER A 41 -35.12 12.08 -25.69
C SER A 41 -36.08 10.89 -25.58
N ARG A 42 -36.97 10.92 -24.58
CA ARG A 42 -38.10 10.00 -24.46
C ARG A 42 -39.03 10.04 -25.70
N SER A 43 -39.14 11.18 -26.37
CA SER A 43 -39.95 11.30 -27.60
C SER A 43 -39.32 10.63 -28.82
N ARG A 44 -38.03 10.30 -28.76
CA ARG A 44 -37.27 9.66 -29.84
C ARG A 44 -36.33 8.61 -29.23
N PRO A 45 -36.84 7.55 -28.61
CA PRO A 45 -35.99 6.57 -27.93
C PRO A 45 -35.08 5.82 -28.92
N THR A 46 -34.02 5.21 -28.41
CA THR A 46 -33.18 4.28 -29.18
C THR A 46 -33.72 2.86 -29.01
N LYS A 47 -34.04 2.20 -30.12
CA LYS A 47 -34.41 0.79 -30.13
C LYS A 47 -33.17 -0.08 -29.91
N VAL A 48 -33.17 -0.91 -28.87
CA VAL A 48 -32.04 -1.77 -28.51
C VAL A 48 -32.47 -3.17 -28.11
N ARG A 49 -31.63 -4.16 -28.42
CA ARG A 49 -31.79 -5.55 -27.97
C ARG A 49 -30.92 -5.83 -26.74
N ASP A 50 -31.27 -6.89 -26.03
CA ASP A 50 -30.41 -7.47 -25.01
C ASP A 50 -29.05 -7.86 -25.63
N GLY A 51 -27.97 -7.56 -24.91
CA GLY A 51 -26.59 -7.71 -25.38
C GLY A 51 -26.08 -6.58 -26.28
N GLN A 52 -26.96 -5.71 -26.83
CA GLN A 52 -26.55 -4.60 -27.69
C GLN A 52 -25.72 -3.57 -26.92
N THR A 53 -24.76 -2.96 -27.62
CA THR A 53 -23.94 -1.86 -27.08
C THR A 53 -24.22 -0.58 -27.86
N ILE A 54 -24.61 0.48 -27.16
CA ILE A 54 -24.68 1.84 -27.69
C ILE A 54 -23.29 2.47 -27.49
N ASN A 55 -22.62 2.86 -28.56
CA ASN A 55 -21.32 3.53 -28.49
C ASN A 55 -21.49 5.04 -28.41
N PHE A 56 -20.68 5.69 -27.58
CA PHE A 56 -20.63 7.15 -27.46
C PHE A 56 -19.29 7.67 -27.97
N ASN A 57 -19.33 8.85 -28.60
CA ASN A 57 -18.14 9.62 -28.99
C ASN A 57 -18.09 10.97 -28.27
N ASN A 58 -18.85 11.11 -27.18
CA ASN A 58 -19.01 12.36 -26.45
C ASN A 58 -17.88 12.49 -25.42
N GLN A 59 -17.28 13.68 -25.40
CA GLN A 59 -16.27 14.06 -24.42
C GLN A 59 -16.59 15.44 -23.85
N LYS A 60 -16.31 15.64 -22.56
CA LYS A 60 -16.44 16.93 -21.88
C LYS A 60 -15.14 17.23 -21.15
N THR A 61 -14.51 18.34 -21.50
CA THR A 61 -13.40 18.90 -20.73
C THR A 61 -13.94 19.93 -19.75
N ILE A 62 -13.49 19.83 -18.51
CA ILE A 62 -13.67 20.84 -17.47
C ILE A 62 -12.29 21.43 -17.23
N GLU A 63 -12.16 22.71 -17.55
CA GLU A 63 -10.94 23.46 -17.38
C GLU A 63 -10.85 24.06 -15.97
N ASN A 64 -9.64 24.48 -15.59
CA ASN A 64 -9.39 25.23 -14.36
C ASN A 64 -9.87 24.55 -13.06
N VAL A 65 -9.98 23.22 -13.06
CA VAL A 65 -10.30 22.43 -11.86
C VAL A 65 -9.21 22.64 -10.83
N ASN A 66 -9.59 23.16 -9.66
CA ASN A 66 -8.76 23.23 -8.48
C ASN A 66 -8.67 21.84 -7.85
N GLN A 67 -7.50 21.22 -8.01
CA GLN A 67 -7.28 19.84 -7.58
C GLN A 67 -7.72 19.59 -6.14
N LYS A 68 -7.54 20.53 -5.21
CA LYS A 68 -7.79 20.30 -3.77
C LYS A 68 -9.21 20.63 -3.31
N ARG A 69 -9.96 21.42 -4.07
CA ARG A 69 -11.23 22.01 -3.60
C ARG A 69 -12.43 21.66 -4.46
N ASP A 70 -12.21 21.44 -5.75
CA ASP A 70 -13.32 21.28 -6.67
C ASP A 70 -13.82 19.84 -6.67
N GLU A 71 -15.13 19.72 -6.74
CA GLU A 71 -15.84 18.47 -6.96
C GLU A 71 -16.51 18.53 -8.33
N ILE A 72 -16.41 17.43 -9.07
CA ILE A 72 -17.11 17.25 -10.34
C ILE A 72 -18.17 16.18 -10.13
N ILE A 73 -19.43 16.53 -10.34
CA ILE A 73 -20.55 15.62 -10.18
C ILE A 73 -20.94 15.08 -11.55
N PHE A 74 -20.79 13.77 -11.75
CA PHE A 74 -21.28 13.04 -12.91
C PHE A 74 -22.50 12.22 -12.52
N GLU A 75 -23.66 12.57 -13.05
CA GLU A 75 -24.94 11.97 -12.67
C GLU A 75 -25.84 11.78 -13.90
N GLY A 76 -26.87 10.96 -13.76
CA GLY A 76 -27.80 10.72 -14.85
C GLY A 76 -28.70 9.53 -14.64
N PHE A 77 -29.38 9.12 -15.70
CA PHE A 77 -30.25 7.95 -15.69
C PHE A 77 -30.36 7.31 -17.07
N VAL A 78 -30.79 6.04 -17.07
CA VAL A 78 -31.30 5.30 -18.23
C VAL A 78 -32.70 4.81 -17.86
N ALA A 79 -33.63 4.87 -18.80
CA ALA A 79 -34.98 4.39 -18.61
C ALA A 79 -35.50 3.70 -19.88
N ASP A 80 -36.39 2.73 -19.70
CA ASP A 80 -37.23 2.24 -20.77
C ASP A 80 -38.43 3.18 -20.97
N LYS A 81 -38.92 3.27 -22.19
CA LYS A 81 -40.13 4.03 -22.52
C LYS A 81 -41.38 3.17 -22.44
N ASP A 82 -41.22 1.88 -22.66
CA ASP A 82 -42.31 0.92 -22.68
C ASP A 82 -42.76 0.71 -21.24
N SER A 83 -44.03 1.00 -20.97
CA SER A 83 -44.59 0.79 -19.65
C SER A 83 -44.64 -0.72 -19.41
N GLY A 84 -43.62 -1.26 -18.71
CA GLY A 84 -43.41 -2.70 -18.51
C GLY A 84 -44.56 -3.40 -17.77
N PHE A 85 -44.34 -4.62 -17.26
CA PHE A 85 -45.38 -5.47 -16.65
C PHE A 85 -46.26 -4.76 -15.59
N ASN A 86 -45.76 -3.70 -14.94
CA ASN A 86 -46.46 -2.94 -13.90
C ASN A 86 -47.02 -1.58 -14.36
N LYS A 87 -47.05 -1.29 -15.66
CA LYS A 87 -47.39 0.03 -16.23
C LYS A 87 -46.53 1.18 -15.69
N LYS A 88 -45.33 0.88 -15.21
CA LYS A 88 -44.34 1.86 -14.74
C LYS A 88 -43.10 1.72 -15.61
N ASP A 89 -42.54 2.85 -16.01
CA ASP A 89 -41.22 2.90 -16.63
C ASP A 89 -40.18 2.46 -15.61
N GLU A 90 -39.28 1.57 -16.01
CA GLU A 90 -38.11 1.19 -15.25
C GLU A 90 -37.02 2.25 -15.45
N LYS A 91 -36.50 2.81 -14.36
CA LYS A 91 -35.57 3.95 -14.41
C LYS A 91 -34.47 3.80 -13.39
N ALA A 92 -33.28 3.49 -13.88
CA ALA A 92 -32.08 3.41 -13.08
C ALA A 92 -31.27 4.71 -13.15
N SER A 93 -31.00 5.32 -12.00
CA SER A 93 -30.27 6.59 -11.86
C SER A 93 -28.93 6.40 -11.14
N PHE A 94 -27.96 7.30 -11.37
CA PHE A 94 -26.69 7.31 -10.66
C PHE A 94 -26.20 8.71 -10.35
N LYS A 95 -25.28 8.80 -9.38
CA LYS A 95 -24.50 9.98 -9.06
C LYS A 95 -23.11 9.58 -8.58
N VAL A 96 -22.08 10.11 -9.22
CA VAL A 96 -20.67 9.89 -8.88
C VAL A 96 -19.99 11.24 -8.73
N THR A 97 -19.28 11.42 -7.62
CA THR A 97 -18.44 12.61 -7.39
C THR A 97 -16.99 12.30 -7.75
N PHE A 98 -16.33 13.16 -8.52
CA PHE A 98 -14.90 13.12 -8.79
C PHE A 98 -14.22 14.25 -7.99
N ASN A 99 -13.25 13.89 -7.15
CA ASN A 99 -12.49 14.83 -6.34
C ASN A 99 -11.07 14.29 -6.09
N TRP A 100 -10.17 15.07 -5.47
CA TRP A 100 -8.81 14.59 -5.22
C TRP A 100 -8.73 13.33 -4.37
N ARG A 101 -9.66 13.16 -3.41
CA ARG A 101 -9.66 12.00 -2.51
C ARG A 101 -9.82 10.70 -3.28
N ASN A 102 -10.58 10.72 -4.38
CA ASN A 102 -10.73 9.58 -5.27
C ASN A 102 -9.94 9.69 -6.57
N LYS A 103 -8.92 10.56 -6.61
CA LYS A 103 -8.06 10.83 -7.78
C LYS A 103 -8.88 11.18 -9.03
N PHE A 104 -10.00 11.87 -8.82
CA PHE A 104 -10.99 12.21 -9.83
C PHE A 104 -11.45 11.00 -10.67
N LYS A 105 -11.35 9.78 -10.12
CA LYS A 105 -11.61 8.52 -10.85
C LYS A 105 -10.82 8.40 -12.17
N LYS A 106 -9.55 8.87 -12.21
CA LYS A 106 -8.68 8.75 -13.40
C LYS A 106 -8.65 7.32 -13.96
N GLY A 107 -8.82 7.17 -15.27
CA GLY A 107 -8.79 5.89 -15.98
C GLY A 107 -10.15 5.48 -16.54
N THR A 108 -10.28 4.20 -16.89
CA THR A 108 -11.54 3.60 -17.37
C THR A 108 -12.38 3.17 -16.18
N ASN A 109 -13.66 3.51 -16.21
CA ASN A 109 -14.61 3.28 -15.13
C ASN A 109 -15.91 2.68 -15.67
N THR A 110 -16.69 2.12 -14.75
CA THR A 110 -17.95 1.47 -15.05
C THR A 110 -19.00 1.81 -13.99
N ILE A 111 -20.25 2.00 -14.44
CA ILE A 111 -21.44 2.13 -13.58
C ILE A 111 -22.45 1.08 -14.03
N TYR A 112 -22.94 0.29 -13.08
CA TYR A 112 -24.04 -0.64 -13.31
C TYR A 112 -25.34 0.04 -12.89
N LEU A 113 -26.32 0.05 -13.78
CA LEU A 113 -27.63 0.65 -13.58
C LEU A 113 -28.66 -0.47 -13.68
N ARG A 114 -29.42 -0.67 -12.60
CA ARG A 114 -30.44 -1.71 -12.54
C ARG A 114 -31.69 -1.19 -11.84
N ASP A 115 -32.84 -1.40 -12.46
CA ASP A 115 -34.15 -1.18 -11.88
C ASP A 115 -35.13 -2.13 -12.57
N GLY A 116 -35.81 -3.01 -11.81
CA GLY A 116 -36.63 -4.06 -12.41
C GLY A 116 -35.84 -4.94 -13.40
N ARG A 117 -36.33 -5.00 -14.64
CA ARG A 117 -35.72 -5.71 -15.75
C ARG A 117 -34.65 -4.89 -16.46
N LEU A 118 -34.71 -3.57 -16.45
CA LEU A 118 -33.68 -2.72 -17.00
C LEU A 118 -32.34 -3.01 -16.30
N TRP A 119 -31.38 -3.51 -17.07
CA TRP A 119 -30.02 -3.76 -16.62
C TRP A 119 -29.01 -3.34 -17.67
N VAL A 120 -28.28 -2.27 -17.36
CA VAL A 120 -27.28 -1.70 -18.28
C VAL A 120 -25.96 -1.39 -17.57
N LYS A 121 -24.89 -1.33 -18.36
CA LYS A 121 -23.54 -0.98 -17.91
C LYS A 121 -23.00 0.20 -18.71
N LEU A 122 -22.81 1.32 -18.03
CA LEU A 122 -22.22 2.53 -18.59
C LEU A 122 -20.71 2.53 -18.38
N ASN A 123 -19.94 2.62 -19.47
CA ASN A 123 -18.48 2.74 -19.47
C ASN A 123 -18.08 4.18 -19.80
N TYR A 124 -17.17 4.73 -19.01
CA TYR A 124 -16.60 6.07 -19.24
C TYR A 124 -15.12 6.09 -18.88
N LYS A 125 -14.39 7.07 -19.43
CA LYS A 125 -12.97 7.30 -19.15
C LYS A 125 -12.81 8.70 -18.59
N VAL A 126 -11.97 8.83 -17.56
CA VAL A 126 -11.54 10.13 -17.04
C VAL A 126 -10.05 10.29 -17.31
N GLU A 127 -9.72 11.34 -18.04
CA GLU A 127 -8.36 11.77 -18.34
C GLU A 127 -8.10 13.08 -17.59
N ILE A 128 -6.90 13.22 -17.05
CA ILE A 128 -6.51 14.40 -16.30
C ILE A 128 -5.28 14.97 -16.99
N SER A 129 -5.42 16.16 -17.56
CA SER A 129 -4.31 16.99 -18.02
C SER A 129 -4.06 18.06 -16.97
N THR A 130 -2.93 18.01 -16.27
CA THR A 130 -2.42 19.27 -15.71
C THR A 130 -1.91 20.04 -16.90
N SER A 131 -2.46 21.23 -17.17
CA SER A 131 -1.90 22.19 -18.11
C SER A 131 -0.46 22.40 -17.68
N SER A 132 0.40 21.60 -18.29
CA SER A 132 1.81 21.80 -18.22
C SER A 132 1.99 23.03 -19.08
N SER A 133 2.02 24.20 -18.41
CA SER A 133 3.19 25.05 -18.61
C SER A 133 4.35 24.07 -18.83
N GLN A 134 5.10 24.20 -19.92
CA GLN A 134 6.40 23.56 -20.02
C GLN A 134 7.23 24.05 -18.82
N VAL A 135 6.96 23.54 -17.63
CA VAL A 135 7.96 23.24 -16.65
C VAL A 135 8.82 22.33 -17.50
N ASN A 136 9.97 22.85 -17.93
CA ASN A 136 11.09 21.99 -18.25
C ASN A 136 10.97 20.79 -17.31
N LYS A 137 11.10 19.57 -17.82
CA LYS A 137 11.50 18.46 -16.95
C LYS A 137 12.93 18.74 -16.46
N ASP A 138 13.18 19.92 -15.88
CA ASP A 138 14.14 20.18 -14.86
C ASP A 138 13.72 19.19 -13.78
N GLU A 139 14.37 18.04 -13.88
CA GLU A 139 14.56 17.04 -12.86
C GLU A 139 14.19 17.64 -11.50
N ILE A 140 13.05 17.22 -10.92
CA ILE A 140 12.64 17.70 -9.60
C ILE A 140 13.73 17.25 -8.64
N LYS A 141 14.71 18.12 -8.43
CA LYS A 141 15.85 17.85 -7.57
C LYS A 141 15.33 17.97 -6.15
N ARG A 142 14.96 16.81 -5.60
CA ARG A 142 14.53 16.70 -4.21
C ARG A 142 15.76 16.91 -3.33
N THR A 143 15.84 18.05 -2.68
CA THR A 143 16.97 18.42 -1.82
C THR A 143 16.70 18.12 -0.34
N LYS A 144 15.44 17.89 0.03
CA LYS A 144 15.03 17.65 1.42
C LYS A 144 14.92 16.15 1.72
N SER A 145 15.34 15.78 2.91
CA SER A 145 15.35 14.42 3.43
C SER A 145 14.23 14.20 4.43
N ALA A 146 13.52 13.08 4.31
CA ALA A 146 12.55 12.67 5.30
C ALA A 146 12.77 11.23 5.76
N SER A 147 12.40 10.95 7.00
CA SER A 147 12.20 9.59 7.48
C SER A 147 10.75 9.35 7.86
N LEU A 148 10.23 8.18 7.49
CA LEU A 148 8.97 7.66 8.00
C LEU A 148 9.27 6.37 8.76
N THR A 149 8.92 6.30 10.04
CA THR A 149 9.10 5.11 10.87
C THR A 149 7.74 4.57 11.30
N VAL A 150 7.45 3.32 10.97
CA VAL A 150 6.22 2.61 11.36
C VAL A 150 6.56 1.62 12.46
N VAL A 151 5.88 1.70 13.62
CA VAL A 151 6.14 0.81 14.77
C VAL A 151 4.85 0.18 15.29
N SER A 152 4.65 -1.09 14.96
CA SER A 152 3.36 -1.77 15.07
C SER A 152 3.37 -3.06 15.92
N PHE A 153 4.52 -3.50 16.42
CA PHE A 153 4.68 -4.71 17.25
C PHE A 153 4.12 -4.59 18.68
N GLU A 154 3.17 -3.69 18.96
CA GLU A 154 2.74 -3.36 20.34
C GLU A 154 1.70 -4.34 20.92
N ASP A 155 1.65 -5.57 20.41
CA ASP A 155 0.60 -6.57 20.68
C ASP A 155 1.00 -7.65 21.68
N ASP A 156 2.29 -7.83 21.99
CA ASP A 156 2.76 -8.90 22.87
C ASP A 156 3.76 -8.43 23.94
N PRO A 157 3.67 -8.90 25.20
CA PRO A 157 4.57 -8.51 26.29
C PRO A 157 6.07 -8.79 26.06
N PHE A 158 6.41 -9.91 25.41
CA PHE A 158 7.79 -10.25 25.07
C PHE A 158 8.32 -9.30 23.99
N TYR A 159 7.53 -9.04 22.94
CA TYR A 159 7.90 -8.06 21.93
C TYR A 159 7.98 -6.64 22.50
N ASN A 160 7.09 -6.28 23.43
CA ASN A 160 7.16 -5.01 24.13
C ASN A 160 8.46 -4.88 24.93
N LEU A 161 8.89 -5.94 25.63
CA LEU A 161 10.19 -5.95 26.31
C LEU A 161 11.34 -5.72 25.33
N VAL A 162 11.39 -6.48 24.23
CA VAL A 162 12.45 -6.37 23.22
C VAL A 162 12.46 -4.98 22.57
N GLN A 163 11.30 -4.41 22.29
CA GLN A 163 11.18 -3.10 21.67
C GLN A 163 11.55 -1.96 22.62
N HIS A 164 10.94 -1.93 23.80
CA HIS A 164 11.12 -0.83 24.75
C HIS A 164 12.52 -0.83 25.35
N ALA A 165 13.11 -2.01 25.57
CA ALA A 165 14.43 -2.07 26.16
C ALA A 165 15.54 -1.84 25.14
N HIS A 166 15.36 -2.18 23.85
CA HIS A 166 16.49 -2.28 22.92
C HIS A 166 16.34 -1.48 21.63
N ASN A 167 15.15 -1.23 21.08
CA ASN A 167 15.02 -0.47 19.83
C ASN A 167 14.92 1.03 20.08
N ASN A 168 16.00 1.75 19.75
CA ASN A 168 16.05 3.20 19.86
C ASN A 168 15.59 3.86 18.54
N TYR A 169 14.28 3.99 18.37
CA TYR A 169 13.67 4.60 17.17
C TYR A 169 14.11 6.05 16.92
N SER A 170 14.59 6.75 17.95
CA SER A 170 15.17 8.10 17.79
C SER A 170 16.32 8.14 16.78
N HIS A 171 17.02 7.03 16.55
CA HIS A 171 18.06 6.98 15.53
C HIS A 171 17.53 7.23 14.11
N ALA A 172 16.27 6.90 13.80
CA ALA A 172 15.67 7.20 12.50
C ALA A 172 15.29 8.67 12.30
N PHE A 173 15.33 9.52 13.33
CA PHE A 173 14.96 10.93 13.20
C PHE A 173 16.16 11.85 12.98
N LYS A 174 17.35 11.34 13.31
CA LYS A 174 18.58 12.13 13.30
C LYS A 174 18.96 12.55 11.87
N ASP A 175 19.28 13.82 11.70
CA ASP A 175 19.80 14.40 10.46
C ASP A 175 18.84 14.25 9.26
N TYR A 176 17.53 14.26 9.53
CA TYR A 176 16.49 14.43 8.50
C TYR A 176 15.83 15.80 8.66
N ASP A 177 15.44 16.41 7.54
CA ASP A 177 14.69 17.67 7.55
C ASP A 177 13.28 17.48 8.12
N LYS A 178 12.68 16.30 7.91
CA LYS A 178 11.40 15.92 8.47
C LYS A 178 11.40 14.46 8.92
N SER A 179 10.88 14.19 10.12
CA SER A 179 10.71 12.82 10.61
C SER A 179 9.27 12.59 11.05
N VAL A 180 8.69 11.49 10.60
CA VAL A 180 7.34 11.07 10.94
C VAL A 180 7.41 9.71 11.63
N LEU A 181 6.79 9.60 12.79
CA LEU A 181 6.66 8.35 13.53
C LEU A 181 5.18 7.95 13.58
N ILE A 182 4.86 6.77 13.07
CA ILE A 182 3.56 6.13 13.23
C ILE A 182 3.65 5.18 14.43
N LYS A 183 3.19 5.66 15.59
CA LYS A 183 3.23 4.97 16.89
C LYS A 183 2.24 5.62 17.87
N SER A 184 1.65 4.82 18.76
CA SER A 184 0.59 5.20 19.69
C SER A 184 1.13 6.11 20.78
N THR A 185 2.28 5.74 21.32
CA THR A 185 3.00 6.46 22.36
C THR A 185 4.48 6.48 22.05
N PHE A 186 5.13 7.60 22.37
CA PHE A 186 6.58 7.72 22.23
C PHE A 186 7.11 8.61 23.34
N ASN A 187 8.14 8.13 24.06
CA ASN A 187 8.77 8.87 25.15
C ASN A 187 10.30 8.95 25.00
N GLY A 188 10.79 9.03 23.76
CA GLY A 188 12.21 9.24 23.49
C GLY A 188 12.65 10.69 23.72
N ILE A 189 13.92 10.86 24.06
CA ILE A 189 14.56 12.18 24.23
C ILE A 189 14.56 12.95 22.91
N ILE A 190 14.95 12.29 21.81
CA ILE A 190 14.91 12.87 20.47
C ILE A 190 13.54 12.57 19.87
N ARG A 191 12.77 13.63 19.64
CA ARG A 191 11.39 13.56 19.12
C ARG A 191 11.36 13.62 17.60
N PRO A 192 10.43 12.90 16.95
CA PRO A 192 10.16 13.11 15.53
C PRO A 192 9.46 14.46 15.31
N THR A 193 9.53 14.99 14.09
CA THR A 193 8.78 16.21 13.70
C THR A 193 7.27 16.02 13.83
N LYS A 194 6.78 14.81 13.57
CA LYS A 194 5.36 14.47 13.62
C LYS A 194 5.15 13.07 14.20
N ILE A 195 4.17 12.94 15.07
CA ILE A 195 3.66 11.64 15.55
C ILE A 195 2.27 11.43 14.99
N VAL A 196 2.01 10.24 14.45
CA VAL A 196 0.72 9.80 13.93
C VAL A 196 0.31 8.55 14.71
N GLN A 197 -0.90 8.57 15.28
CA GLN A 197 -1.42 7.48 16.10
C GLN A 197 -2.36 6.53 15.33
N ASP A 198 -2.67 6.87 14.08
CA ASP A 198 -3.44 6.04 13.16
C ASP A 198 -2.49 5.11 12.38
N TYR A 199 -2.74 3.81 12.52
CA TYR A 199 -1.90 2.72 12.02
C TYR A 199 -2.38 2.13 10.71
N THR A 200 -3.40 2.70 10.09
CA THR A 200 -3.98 2.09 8.90
C THR A 200 -3.02 2.12 7.71
N ALA A 201 -3.14 1.13 6.82
CA ALA A 201 -2.40 1.06 5.57
C ALA A 201 -2.59 2.34 4.74
N ASP A 202 -3.83 2.81 4.63
CA ASP A 202 -4.16 4.06 3.93
C ASP A 202 -3.45 5.26 4.56
N ARG A 203 -3.34 5.31 5.90
CA ARG A 203 -2.61 6.39 6.58
C ARG A 203 -1.11 6.36 6.29
N ILE A 204 -0.49 5.19 6.28
CA ILE A 204 0.94 5.04 5.92
C ILE A 204 1.17 5.55 4.49
N ILE A 205 0.31 5.13 3.54
CA ILE A 205 0.39 5.56 2.14
C ILE A 205 0.16 7.07 2.01
N GLU A 206 -0.77 7.64 2.77
CA GLU A 206 -1.02 9.09 2.81
C GLU A 206 0.20 9.87 3.30
N GLU A 207 0.81 9.48 4.42
CA GLU A 207 2.00 10.16 4.96
C GLU A 207 3.17 10.11 3.99
N LEU A 208 3.41 8.96 3.35
CA LEU A 208 4.42 8.84 2.30
C LEU A 208 4.15 9.85 1.18
N ARG A 209 2.93 9.92 0.67
CA ARG A 209 2.57 10.85 -0.40
C ARG A 209 2.72 12.31 0.03
N LEU A 210 2.31 12.66 1.24
CA LEU A 210 2.49 14.02 1.77
C LEU A 210 3.98 14.41 1.80
N LEU A 211 4.86 13.51 2.26
CA LEU A 211 6.30 13.74 2.22
C LEU A 211 6.81 13.90 0.76
N ALA A 212 6.37 13.05 -0.16
CA ALA A 212 6.79 13.14 -1.56
C ALA A 212 6.31 14.45 -2.22
N ASP A 213 5.07 14.87 -1.96
CA ASP A 213 4.44 16.09 -2.49
C ASP A 213 5.08 17.37 -1.91
N GLU A 214 5.59 17.31 -0.67
CA GLU A 214 6.37 18.39 -0.06
C GLU A 214 7.83 18.45 -0.56
N GLY A 215 8.22 17.55 -1.48
CA GLY A 215 9.52 17.55 -2.15
C GLY A 215 10.62 16.77 -1.44
N TYR A 216 10.27 15.89 -0.50
CA TYR A 216 11.25 15.07 0.22
C TYR A 216 11.61 13.79 -0.56
N TYR A 217 12.86 13.34 -0.46
CA TYR A 217 13.19 11.92 -0.61
C TYR A 217 13.11 11.23 0.75
N ILE A 218 12.70 9.96 0.76
CA ILE A 218 12.19 9.30 1.95
C ILE A 218 12.99 8.04 2.26
N ASP A 219 13.40 7.90 3.52
CA ASP A 219 13.85 6.64 4.12
C ASP A 219 12.71 6.05 4.97
N LEU A 220 12.24 4.86 4.61
CA LEU A 220 11.14 4.16 5.27
C LEU A 220 11.65 3.05 6.19
N PHE A 221 11.40 3.15 7.49
CA PHE A 221 11.70 2.12 8.48
C PHE A 221 10.42 1.45 8.95
N ILE A 222 10.32 0.13 8.81
CA ILE A 222 9.13 -0.64 9.17
C ILE A 222 9.49 -1.59 10.32
N HIS A 223 8.72 -1.55 11.40
CA HIS A 223 8.81 -2.46 12.53
C HIS A 223 7.40 -3.04 12.79
N SER A 224 7.14 -4.23 12.28
CA SER A 224 5.79 -4.79 12.25
C SER A 224 5.80 -6.31 12.20
N HIS A 225 4.67 -6.95 12.45
CA HIS A 225 4.48 -8.33 12.01
C HIS A 225 4.36 -8.38 10.49
N GLY A 226 4.57 -9.56 9.91
CA GLY A 226 4.52 -9.73 8.46
C GLY A 226 4.15 -11.14 8.05
N THR A 227 3.52 -11.23 6.89
CA THR A 227 3.21 -12.47 6.20
C THR A 227 3.99 -12.53 4.88
N CYS A 228 3.77 -13.58 4.09
CA CYS A 228 4.32 -13.73 2.75
C CYS A 228 4.07 -12.55 1.80
N ASN A 229 3.03 -11.77 1.99
CA ASN A 229 2.55 -10.79 1.00
C ASN A 229 2.01 -9.51 1.64
N ALA A 230 2.24 -9.33 2.94
CA ALA A 230 1.64 -8.24 3.69
C ALA A 230 2.46 -7.85 4.93
N ILE A 231 2.29 -6.61 5.34
CA ILE A 231 2.75 -6.07 6.62
C ILE A 231 1.51 -5.95 7.50
N THR A 232 1.48 -6.68 8.61
CA THR A 232 0.36 -6.66 9.55
C THR A 232 0.54 -5.50 10.52
N LEU A 233 -0.47 -4.65 10.64
CA LEU A 233 -0.44 -3.41 11.38
C LEU A 233 -1.21 -3.53 12.70
N LYS A 234 -0.96 -2.58 13.60
CA LYS A 234 -1.64 -2.47 14.88
C LYS A 234 -3.09 -2.12 14.57
N THR A 235 -4.02 -2.78 15.26
CA THR A 235 -5.48 -2.85 15.01
C THR A 235 -5.96 -3.98 14.10
N GLY A 236 -5.04 -4.80 13.56
CA GLY A 236 -5.40 -5.90 12.66
C GLY A 236 -5.57 -5.46 11.20
N ASP A 237 -5.32 -4.18 10.89
CA ASP A 237 -5.22 -3.72 9.52
C ASP A 237 -3.96 -4.28 8.83
N VAL A 238 -3.96 -4.29 7.50
CA VAL A 238 -2.91 -4.95 6.71
C VAL A 238 -2.50 -4.07 5.54
N LEU A 239 -1.20 -3.78 5.42
CA LEU A 239 -0.61 -3.16 4.25
C LEU A 239 -0.19 -4.26 3.27
N TRP A 240 -0.99 -4.47 2.24
CA TRP A 240 -0.74 -5.48 1.20
C TRP A 240 0.26 -4.98 0.15
N ALA A 241 0.85 -5.92 -0.58
CA ALA A 241 1.64 -5.62 -1.78
C ALA A 241 0.92 -4.66 -2.75
N SER A 242 -0.38 -4.86 -2.96
CA SER A 242 -1.20 -3.99 -3.83
C SER A 242 -1.40 -2.58 -3.29
N ASP A 243 -1.28 -2.36 -1.98
CA ASP A 243 -1.31 -1.03 -1.38
C ASP A 243 -0.01 -0.28 -1.61
N ILE A 244 1.13 -0.98 -1.53
CA ILE A 244 2.45 -0.44 -1.88
C ILE A 244 2.41 0.04 -3.33
N ASP A 245 1.88 -0.77 -4.24
CA ASP A 245 1.77 -0.44 -5.67
C ASP A 245 0.98 0.86 -5.93
N LYS A 246 0.07 1.26 -5.02
CA LYS A 246 -0.62 2.55 -5.10
C LYS A 246 0.35 3.75 -5.06
N LEU A 247 1.57 3.60 -4.54
CA LEU A 247 2.59 4.66 -4.53
C LEU A 247 3.14 4.96 -5.93
N ALA A 248 3.12 3.99 -6.85
CA ALA A 248 3.50 4.22 -8.25
C ALA A 248 2.55 5.17 -8.99
N THR A 249 1.39 5.49 -8.40
CA THR A 249 0.40 6.38 -9.00
C THR A 249 0.56 7.80 -8.44
N GLY A 250 1.10 8.72 -9.25
CA GLY A 250 1.23 10.14 -8.89
C GLY A 250 2.08 10.94 -9.87
N SER A 251 2.20 12.26 -9.63
CA SER A 251 2.97 13.20 -10.45
C SER A 251 4.42 13.32 -9.96
N TYR A 252 5.12 12.19 -9.82
CA TYR A 252 6.51 12.16 -9.37
C TYR A 252 7.47 12.20 -10.56
N ALA A 253 8.70 12.68 -10.36
CA ALA A 253 9.74 12.68 -11.39
C ALA A 253 9.85 11.30 -12.07
N ASN A 254 9.73 11.30 -13.41
CA ASN A 254 9.66 10.12 -14.29
C ASN A 254 8.69 9.00 -13.86
N GLY A 255 7.67 9.32 -13.06
CA GLY A 255 6.67 8.37 -12.59
C GLY A 255 7.12 7.48 -11.43
N LYS A 256 8.28 7.74 -10.80
CA LYS A 256 8.76 6.94 -9.65
C LYS A 256 8.66 7.69 -8.32
N PHE A 257 8.22 6.96 -7.30
CA PHE A 257 8.07 7.47 -5.95
C PHE A 257 9.45 7.65 -5.28
N PRO A 258 9.69 8.75 -4.52
CA PRO A 258 11.04 9.11 -4.04
C PRO A 258 11.49 8.36 -2.78
N LEU A 259 11.50 7.03 -2.81
CA LEU A 259 11.99 6.22 -1.71
C LEU A 259 13.47 5.91 -1.90
N ARG A 260 14.36 6.51 -1.09
CA ARG A 260 15.78 6.16 -1.11
C ARG A 260 15.98 4.76 -0.57
N MET A 261 15.50 4.48 0.62
CA MET A 261 15.58 3.15 1.20
C MET A 261 14.28 2.70 1.86
N VAL A 262 14.10 1.37 1.90
CA VAL A 262 13.10 0.71 2.75
C VAL A 262 13.81 -0.36 3.60
N TYR A 263 13.76 -0.20 4.92
CA TYR A 263 14.36 -1.12 5.90
C TYR A 263 13.25 -1.79 6.69
N GLN A 264 13.12 -3.11 6.53
CA GLN A 264 11.96 -3.85 7.02
C GLN A 264 12.33 -4.83 8.14
N VAL A 265 11.80 -4.59 9.35
CA VAL A 265 11.85 -5.50 10.49
C VAL A 265 10.49 -6.15 10.65
N ASN A 266 10.15 -7.05 9.73
CA ASN A 266 8.98 -7.92 9.80
C ASN A 266 9.30 -9.30 9.23
N CYS A 267 8.52 -10.31 9.60
CA CYS A 267 8.68 -11.67 9.07
C CYS A 267 8.38 -11.69 7.57
N ASN A 268 9.14 -12.51 6.83
CA ASN A 268 9.03 -12.69 5.38
C ASN A 268 9.17 -11.41 4.55
N ALA A 269 9.66 -10.31 5.11
CA ALA A 269 9.64 -9.00 4.47
C ALA A 269 10.35 -8.92 3.10
N SER A 270 11.29 -9.84 2.84
CA SER A 270 11.97 -9.91 1.55
C SER A 270 11.04 -10.18 0.36
N THR A 271 9.87 -10.79 0.59
CA THR A 271 8.88 -11.05 -0.47
C THR A 271 8.23 -9.76 -1.00
N LEU A 272 8.28 -8.67 -0.23
CA LEU A 272 7.78 -7.35 -0.62
C LEU A 272 8.85 -6.45 -1.24
N ASN A 273 10.11 -6.90 -1.30
CA ASN A 273 11.22 -6.09 -1.81
C ASN A 273 10.93 -5.61 -3.24
N ASP A 274 10.39 -6.48 -4.10
CA ASP A 274 10.15 -6.16 -5.50
C ASP A 274 9.01 -5.14 -5.67
N ASN A 275 7.97 -5.17 -4.83
CA ASN A 275 6.93 -4.13 -4.83
C ASN A 275 7.51 -2.76 -4.47
N TRP A 276 8.32 -2.68 -3.41
CA TRP A 276 8.99 -1.44 -3.02
C TRP A 276 9.92 -0.92 -4.13
N ARG A 277 10.68 -1.82 -4.77
CA ARG A 277 11.53 -1.49 -5.92
C ARG A 277 10.72 -0.99 -7.12
N ALA A 278 9.61 -1.65 -7.42
CA ALA A 278 8.74 -1.30 -8.55
C ALA A 278 8.16 0.11 -8.40
N VAL A 279 7.75 0.51 -7.19
CA VAL A 279 7.20 1.86 -6.96
C VAL A 279 8.25 2.96 -6.95
N GLY A 280 9.51 2.60 -6.70
CA GLY A 280 10.63 3.52 -6.89
C GLY A 280 11.80 3.31 -5.94
N ALA A 281 11.67 2.53 -4.87
CA ALA A 281 12.70 2.44 -3.82
C ALA A 281 14.09 2.15 -4.42
N LYS A 282 15.17 2.87 -4.05
CA LYS A 282 16.52 2.60 -4.62
C LYS A 282 17.20 1.40 -3.99
N VAL A 283 16.99 1.18 -2.70
CA VAL A 283 17.45 -0.01 -2.00
C VAL A 283 16.40 -0.46 -1.00
N VAL A 284 16.23 -1.76 -0.87
CA VAL A 284 15.26 -2.36 0.05
C VAL A 284 15.93 -3.53 0.75
N CYS A 285 15.65 -3.74 2.03
CA CYS A 285 15.93 -5.01 2.66
C CYS A 285 14.77 -5.52 3.51
N GLY A 286 14.68 -6.84 3.60
CA GLY A 286 13.73 -7.55 4.45
C GLY A 286 14.25 -8.92 4.84
N ALA A 287 13.74 -9.51 5.92
CA ALA A 287 14.11 -10.85 6.33
C ALA A 287 13.66 -11.88 5.28
N SER A 288 14.49 -12.91 5.04
CA SER A 288 14.15 -14.02 4.15
C SER A 288 12.94 -14.81 4.63
N ASP A 289 12.72 -14.84 5.94
CA ASP A 289 11.70 -15.64 6.62
C ASP A 289 11.40 -14.95 7.98
N ILE A 290 11.18 -15.68 9.07
CA ILE A 290 10.96 -15.13 10.42
C ILE A 290 12.16 -14.30 10.90
N ASN A 291 11.87 -13.07 11.32
CA ASN A 291 12.87 -12.14 11.83
C ASN A 291 12.98 -12.20 13.36
N TYR A 292 13.88 -13.02 13.86
CA TYR A 292 14.23 -13.18 15.27
C TYR A 292 15.18 -12.10 15.80
N TYR A 293 15.71 -11.22 14.94
CA TYR A 293 16.74 -10.23 15.33
C TYR A 293 16.31 -8.79 15.06
N PRO A 294 15.19 -8.33 15.65
CA PRO A 294 14.71 -6.97 15.41
C PRO A 294 15.69 -5.89 15.88
N ILE A 295 16.56 -6.22 16.83
CA ILE A 295 17.51 -5.29 17.45
C ILE A 295 18.73 -4.94 16.59
N GLN A 296 18.94 -5.65 15.46
CA GLN A 296 19.98 -5.31 14.48
C GLN A 296 19.76 -3.91 13.84
N TYR A 297 18.53 -3.39 13.95
CA TYR A 297 18.16 -2.05 13.51
C TYR A 297 19.04 -0.95 14.08
N ASN A 298 19.38 -0.98 15.38
CA ASN A 298 20.08 0.15 16.00
C ASN A 298 21.44 0.38 15.37
N ASP A 299 22.20 -0.70 15.16
CA ASP A 299 23.52 -0.61 14.53
C ASP A 299 23.42 -0.28 13.06
N PHE A 300 22.43 -0.84 12.36
CA PHE A 300 22.17 -0.47 10.98
C PHE A 300 21.97 1.04 10.85
N VAL A 301 21.04 1.63 11.62
CA VAL A 301 20.72 3.06 11.51
C VAL A 301 21.86 3.94 11.99
N ARG A 302 22.62 3.53 13.02
CA ARG A 302 23.83 4.27 13.43
C ARG A 302 24.84 4.38 12.28
N ARG A 303 25.08 3.29 11.56
CA ARG A 303 26.03 3.22 10.43
C ARG A 303 25.50 3.94 9.21
N TRP A 304 24.23 3.74 8.89
CA TRP A 304 23.52 4.49 7.86
C TRP A 304 23.63 5.99 8.08
N ASN A 305 23.40 6.47 9.31
CA ASN A 305 23.53 7.87 9.68
C ASN A 305 24.97 8.41 9.57
N ARG A 306 26.00 7.55 9.57
CA ARG A 306 27.40 7.93 9.32
C ARG A 306 27.75 7.95 7.82
N GLY A 307 26.80 7.64 6.93
CA GLY A 307 27.03 7.59 5.49
C GLY A 307 27.76 6.33 5.02
N GLU A 308 27.74 5.25 5.82
CA GLU A 308 28.21 3.94 5.36
C GLU A 308 27.32 3.40 4.23
N ARG A 309 27.89 2.51 3.40
CA ARG A 309 27.12 1.79 2.36
C ARG A 309 26.00 0.97 3.00
N PHE A 310 24.89 0.81 2.29
CA PHE A 310 23.72 0.10 2.79
C PHE A 310 24.03 -1.36 3.15
N ASP A 311 24.71 -2.08 2.25
CA ASP A 311 25.12 -3.47 2.48
C ASP A 311 26.07 -3.64 3.67
N ARG A 312 27.01 -2.72 3.84
CA ARG A 312 27.94 -2.69 4.96
C ARG A 312 27.22 -2.39 6.27
N SER A 313 26.32 -1.41 6.26
CA SER A 313 25.49 -1.06 7.42
C SER A 313 24.67 -2.26 7.90
N LEU A 314 24.19 -3.09 6.96
CA LEU A 314 23.39 -4.29 7.23
C LEU A 314 24.23 -5.49 7.69
N SER A 315 25.32 -5.79 6.97
CA SER A 315 26.17 -6.95 7.29
C SER A 315 26.89 -6.78 8.61
N GLU A 316 27.36 -5.57 8.93
CA GLU A 316 28.03 -5.29 10.21
C GLU A 316 27.06 -5.10 11.38
N SER A 317 25.77 -4.86 11.14
CA SER A 317 24.76 -4.84 12.21
C SER A 317 24.23 -6.23 12.57
N ALA A 318 24.29 -7.17 11.62
CA ALA A 318 23.70 -8.50 11.76
C ALA A 318 24.25 -9.32 12.94
N THR A 319 25.48 -9.06 13.40
CA THR A 319 26.08 -9.79 14.52
C THR A 319 25.67 -9.23 15.88
N GLN A 320 25.38 -7.94 15.95
CA GLN A 320 25.12 -7.25 17.19
C GLN A 320 23.68 -7.52 17.63
N GLY A 321 23.53 -8.10 18.83
CA GLY A 321 22.23 -8.48 19.38
C GLY A 321 21.80 -9.93 19.13
N ARG A 322 22.50 -10.70 18.28
CA ARG A 322 22.20 -12.14 18.12
C ARG A 322 22.24 -12.89 19.44
N THR A 323 23.31 -12.67 20.23
CA THR A 323 23.47 -13.29 21.55
C THR A 323 22.32 -12.92 22.48
N THR A 324 21.95 -11.64 22.54
CA THR A 324 20.85 -11.16 23.39
C THR A 324 19.53 -11.81 23.01
N MET A 325 19.17 -11.80 21.72
CA MET A 325 17.93 -12.43 21.26
C MET A 325 17.94 -13.95 21.47
N GLN A 326 19.07 -14.62 21.24
CA GLN A 326 19.22 -16.05 21.50
C GLN A 326 19.01 -16.39 22.98
N LEU A 327 19.52 -15.56 23.90
CA LEU A 327 19.29 -15.73 25.34
C LEU A 327 17.82 -15.50 25.71
N LEU A 328 17.18 -14.46 25.14
CA LEU A 328 15.76 -14.19 25.34
C LEU A 328 14.88 -15.33 24.85
N ILE A 329 15.20 -15.93 23.70
CA ILE A 329 14.51 -17.12 23.18
C ILE A 329 14.66 -18.31 24.12
N VAL A 330 15.86 -18.55 24.67
CA VAL A 330 16.06 -19.62 25.67
C VAL A 330 15.21 -19.36 26.91
N ALA A 331 15.21 -18.13 27.43
CA ALA A 331 14.42 -17.77 28.60
C ALA A 331 12.90 -17.94 28.34
N GLN A 332 12.41 -17.43 27.21
CA GLN A 332 11.00 -17.58 26.81
C GLN A 332 10.63 -19.06 26.66
N SER A 333 11.50 -19.87 26.05
CA SER A 333 11.23 -21.31 25.89
C SER A 333 11.08 -22.03 27.23
N VAL A 334 11.85 -21.63 28.25
CA VAL A 334 11.73 -22.19 29.61
C VAL A 334 10.40 -21.78 30.24
N GLN A 335 10.02 -20.50 30.10
CA GLN A 335 8.73 -19.99 30.58
C GLN A 335 7.54 -20.72 29.94
N LEU A 336 7.65 -21.08 28.66
CA LEU A 336 6.64 -21.81 27.91
C LEU A 336 6.71 -23.35 28.10
N GLY A 337 7.58 -23.85 28.97
CA GLY A 337 7.64 -25.28 29.32
C GLY A 337 8.44 -26.15 28.33
N TYR A 338 9.19 -25.56 27.42
CA TYR A 338 10.11 -26.26 26.50
C TYR A 338 11.46 -26.59 27.15
N ASN A 339 11.54 -26.67 28.48
CA ASN A 339 12.76 -27.01 29.23
C ASN A 339 12.95 -28.53 29.47
N LYS A 340 11.98 -29.36 29.08
CA LYS A 340 11.99 -30.83 29.31
C LYS A 340 12.87 -31.63 28.33
N CYS A 341 13.76 -30.97 27.61
CA CYS A 341 14.51 -31.54 26.48
C CYS A 341 15.65 -32.47 26.88
N GLY A 342 15.86 -32.63 28.19
CA GLY A 342 16.97 -33.36 28.78
C GLY A 342 18.07 -32.41 29.27
N PRO A 343 19.01 -32.94 30.07
CA PRO A 343 20.10 -32.14 30.62
C PRO A 343 20.94 -31.54 29.48
N PHE A 344 21.29 -30.26 29.60
CA PHE A 344 22.14 -29.50 28.66
C PHE A 344 21.55 -29.25 27.25
N LYS A 345 20.28 -29.57 27.00
CA LYS A 345 19.61 -29.31 25.72
C LYS A 345 18.74 -28.07 25.82
N SER A 346 19.03 -27.06 25.01
CA SER A 346 18.18 -25.88 24.84
C SER A 346 17.47 -25.89 23.48
N VAL A 347 16.49 -25.01 23.31
CA VAL A 347 15.83 -24.75 22.03
C VAL A 347 16.77 -24.20 20.95
N LEU A 348 17.99 -23.78 21.30
CA LEU A 348 18.99 -23.36 20.31
C LEU A 348 19.78 -24.53 19.70
N GLY A 349 19.66 -25.75 20.24
CA GLY A 349 20.34 -26.94 19.75
C GLY A 349 19.65 -27.62 18.56
N LYS A 350 20.19 -28.77 18.11
CA LYS A 350 19.55 -29.64 17.10
C LYS A 350 18.84 -30.79 17.83
N ASN A 351 17.58 -30.60 18.18
CA ASN A 351 16.78 -31.57 18.92
C ASN A 351 15.27 -31.36 18.69
N LYS A 352 14.45 -32.35 19.11
CA LYS A 352 12.98 -32.31 18.91
C LYS A 352 12.31 -31.13 19.60
N CYS A 353 12.84 -30.65 20.73
CA CYS A 353 12.26 -29.49 21.39
C CYS A 353 12.51 -28.20 20.64
N ALA A 354 13.69 -28.02 20.03
CA ALA A 354 13.95 -26.88 19.18
C ALA A 354 12.93 -26.85 18.04
N ASN A 355 12.74 -27.98 17.35
CA ASN A 355 11.71 -28.11 16.31
C ASN A 355 10.32 -27.77 16.87
N SER A 356 9.88 -28.41 17.96
CA SER A 356 8.56 -28.14 18.53
C SER A 356 8.38 -26.69 18.95
N TYR A 357 9.37 -26.06 19.58
CA TYR A 357 9.30 -24.67 20.02
C TYR A 357 9.18 -23.72 18.84
N PHE A 358 10.05 -23.82 17.83
CA PHE A 358 9.96 -22.93 16.69
C PHE A 358 8.68 -23.19 15.88
N THR A 359 8.36 -24.44 15.61
CA THR A 359 7.16 -24.81 14.83
C THR A 359 5.86 -24.39 15.51
N ASN A 360 5.75 -24.50 16.83
CA ASN A 360 4.50 -24.18 17.52
C ASN A 360 4.37 -22.70 17.91
N GLU A 361 5.48 -22.03 18.26
CA GLU A 361 5.44 -20.67 18.81
C GLU A 361 5.73 -19.59 17.76
N TRP A 362 6.39 -19.93 16.66
CA TRP A 362 6.87 -18.96 15.68
C TRP A 362 6.31 -19.18 14.27
N HIS A 363 6.10 -20.44 13.89
CA HIS A 363 5.52 -20.76 12.60
C HIS A 363 3.99 -20.85 12.72
N SER A 364 3.28 -20.07 11.90
CA SER A 364 1.86 -20.33 11.69
C SER A 364 1.73 -21.50 10.72
N PRO A 365 0.86 -22.49 10.98
CA PRO A 365 0.54 -23.55 10.02
C PRO A 365 0.08 -23.02 8.66
N GLU A 366 -0.44 -21.79 8.64
CA GLU A 366 -0.97 -21.12 7.45
C GLU A 366 0.09 -20.32 6.67
N SER A 367 1.31 -20.14 7.20
CA SER A 367 2.33 -19.38 6.50
C SER A 367 3.11 -20.28 5.54
N GLU A 368 2.84 -20.16 4.24
CA GLU A 368 3.52 -20.94 3.20
C GLU A 368 5.01 -20.58 3.02
N CYS A 369 5.46 -19.46 3.58
CA CYS A 369 6.81 -18.92 3.33
C CYS A 369 7.83 -19.19 4.44
N SER A 370 7.39 -19.73 5.59
CA SER A 370 8.27 -19.99 6.72
C SER A 370 8.35 -21.47 7.03
N PHE A 371 9.55 -21.99 7.25
CA PHE A 371 9.73 -23.38 7.66
C PHE A 371 10.94 -23.56 8.56
N TYR A 372 10.80 -24.43 9.55
CA TYR A 372 11.89 -24.89 10.38
C TYR A 372 12.65 -26.02 9.68
N ASP A 373 13.97 -25.86 9.50
CA ASP A 373 14.82 -26.93 8.95
C ASP A 373 15.35 -27.82 10.08
N GLU A 374 14.83 -29.03 10.17
CA GLU A 374 15.22 -30.00 11.20
C GLU A 374 16.69 -30.44 11.11
N ASN A 375 17.36 -30.20 9.99
CA ASN A 375 18.78 -30.48 9.82
C ASN A 375 19.67 -29.43 10.49
N LEU A 376 19.12 -28.28 10.84
CA LEU A 376 19.82 -27.18 11.48
C LEU A 376 19.55 -27.13 12.99
N THR A 377 20.50 -26.57 13.74
CA THR A 377 20.25 -26.18 15.13
C THR A 377 19.24 -25.02 15.18
N GLY A 378 18.53 -24.85 16.30
CA GLY A 378 17.65 -23.69 16.50
C GLY A 378 18.36 -22.35 16.27
N LYS A 379 19.62 -22.23 16.73
CA LYS A 379 20.47 -21.06 16.45
C LYS A 379 20.71 -20.85 14.95
N GLN A 380 21.00 -21.91 14.20
CA GLN A 380 21.20 -21.83 12.76
C GLN A 380 19.91 -21.48 12.01
N ASN A 381 18.76 -22.03 12.43
CA ASN A 381 17.45 -21.65 11.90
C ASN A 381 17.19 -20.16 12.11
N MET A 382 17.37 -19.63 13.34
CA MET A 382 17.22 -18.20 13.59
C MET A 382 18.12 -17.35 12.69
N ASN A 383 19.41 -17.69 12.58
CA ASN A 383 20.37 -16.98 11.73
C ASN A 383 20.00 -17.03 10.24
N ARG A 384 19.53 -18.19 9.76
CA ARG A 384 19.12 -18.39 8.38
C ARG A 384 17.86 -17.58 8.07
N SER A 385 16.82 -17.74 8.88
CA SER A 385 15.51 -17.13 8.64
C SER A 385 15.55 -15.61 8.74
N SER A 386 16.31 -15.08 9.69
CA SER A 386 16.48 -13.63 9.87
C SER A 386 17.52 -12.99 8.95
N ARG A 387 18.08 -13.74 7.99
CA ARG A 387 19.01 -13.17 7.01
C ARG A 387 18.27 -12.12 6.20
N MET A 388 18.80 -10.90 6.21
CA MET A 388 18.23 -9.78 5.48
C MET A 388 18.65 -9.87 4.01
N ILE A 389 17.67 -9.96 3.11
CA ILE A 389 17.87 -9.98 1.66
C ILE A 389 17.78 -8.54 1.15
N ILE A 390 18.80 -8.10 0.43
CA ILE A 390 18.85 -6.78 -0.20
C ILE A 390 18.38 -6.88 -1.65
N SER A 391 17.54 -5.94 -2.07
CA SER A 391 17.19 -5.71 -3.48
C SER A 391 17.50 -4.25 -3.85
N GLY A 392 18.09 -4.04 -5.04
CA GLY A 392 18.42 -2.71 -5.54
C GLY A 392 19.90 -2.34 -5.36
N ASP A 393 20.16 -1.06 -5.15
CA ASP A 393 21.51 -0.49 -5.08
C ASP A 393 22.14 -0.76 -3.71
N VAL A 394 23.01 -1.76 -3.65
CA VAL A 394 23.73 -2.16 -2.43
C VAL A 394 24.75 -1.12 -1.96
N ASP A 395 25.21 -0.24 -2.86
CA ASP A 395 26.23 0.77 -2.61
C ASP A 395 25.67 2.09 -2.09
N MET A 396 24.34 2.21 -2.09
CA MET A 396 23.61 3.37 -1.61
C MET A 396 24.09 3.83 -0.23
N ARG A 397 24.21 5.15 -0.05
CA ARG A 397 24.56 5.80 1.22
C ARG A 397 23.51 6.84 1.60
N LYS A 398 23.41 7.15 2.89
CA LYS A 398 22.58 8.27 3.37
C LYS A 398 23.03 9.63 2.82
N THR A 399 24.32 9.77 2.49
CA THR A 399 24.89 11.00 1.93
C THR A 399 24.58 11.18 0.44
N ASP A 400 24.06 10.15 -0.22
CA ASP A 400 23.65 10.25 -1.61
C ASP A 400 22.34 11.06 -1.62
N THR A 401 22.37 12.16 -2.38
CA THR A 401 21.28 13.14 -2.46
C THR A 401 20.89 13.51 -3.89
N ASN A 402 21.78 13.25 -4.86
CA ASN A 402 21.54 13.49 -6.28
C ASN A 402 20.87 12.27 -6.91
N PHE A 403 19.58 12.08 -6.60
CA PHE A 403 18.79 11.01 -7.19
C PHE A 403 17.99 11.50 -8.38
N VAL A 404 18.21 10.84 -9.51
CA VAL A 404 17.27 10.87 -10.64
C VAL A 404 16.23 9.79 -10.37
N TRP A 405 14.98 10.20 -10.12
CA TRP A 405 13.84 9.30 -9.94
C TRP A 405 13.14 9.06 -11.26
#